data_AF-A0A349X4W7-F1
#
_entry.id   AF-A0A349X4W7-F1
#
_cell.length_a   1.000
_cell.length_b   1.000
_cell.length_c   1.000
_cell.angle_alpha   90.00
_cell.angle_beta   90.00
_cell.angle_gamma   90.00
#
_symmetry.space_group_name_H-M   'P 1'
#
loop_
_entity.id
_entity.type
_entity.pdbx_description
1 polymer ?
#
loop_
_entity_poly.entity_id
_entity_poly.type
_entity_poly.pdbx_seq_one_letter_code
_entity_poly.pdbx_strand_id
1 'polypeptide(L)'
;MKNLITSAVFASTLVFAVSTLADQKSDNALLTECKTSISESIEGVTNVKVSTIRSRRGIFTAKFRVTANGDRSVMTCTSEDGAPIALSCVSGSACEAAQVVAN
;
A
#
# COMPACT_ATOMS: atom_id res chain seq x y z
N MET A 1 59.67 38.83 -6.73
CA MET A 1 58.62 39.41 -5.85
C MET A 1 57.27 39.09 -6.45
N LYS A 2 56.36 38.56 -5.61
CA LYS A 2 54.88 38.48 -5.72
C LYS A 2 54.27 37.74 -6.93
N ASN A 3 53.48 36.70 -6.61
CA ASN A 3 52.13 36.36 -7.10
C ASN A 3 51.63 35.17 -6.24
N LEU A 4 50.74 35.36 -5.24
CA LEU A 4 49.27 35.32 -5.29
C LEU A 4 48.68 33.98 -5.79
N ILE A 5 47.79 33.39 -4.98
CA ILE A 5 46.70 32.39 -5.19
C ILE A 5 46.67 31.51 -3.90
N THR A 6 45.94 31.84 -2.83
CA THR A 6 44.49 31.69 -2.60
C THR A 6 43.93 30.33 -3.04
N SER A 7 43.59 29.45 -2.08
CA SER A 7 42.28 28.78 -1.98
C SER A 7 42.35 27.60 -1.03
N ALA A 8 41.61 27.73 0.07
CA ALA A 8 41.32 26.65 1.01
C ALA A 8 40.53 25.55 0.29
N VAL A 9 41.03 24.32 0.35
CA VAL A 9 40.22 23.14 -0.01
C VAL A 9 39.75 22.54 1.31
N PHE A 10 38.55 22.93 1.72
CA PHE A 10 37.77 22.22 2.72
C PHE A 10 37.39 20.85 2.13
N ALA A 11 38.06 19.80 2.59
CA ALA A 11 37.69 18.42 2.30
C ALA A 11 36.46 18.04 3.14
N SER A 12 35.29 18.39 2.63
CA SER A 12 34.00 18.05 3.22
C SER A 12 33.11 17.42 2.14
N THR A 13 33.45 16.22 1.67
CA THR A 13 32.50 15.42 0.90
C THR A 13 31.87 14.39 1.82
N LEU A 14 30.66 14.74 2.25
CA LEU A 14 29.70 13.84 2.89
C LEU A 14 29.65 12.53 2.12
N VAL A 15 29.99 11.43 2.80
CA VAL A 15 29.58 10.11 2.36
C VAL A 15 28.07 10.06 2.59
N PHE A 16 27.31 10.28 1.51
CA PHE A 16 25.89 10.04 1.48
C PHE A 16 25.66 8.59 1.92
N ALA A 17 25.09 8.43 3.11
CA ALA A 17 24.45 7.19 3.49
C ALA A 17 23.38 6.91 2.43
N VAL A 18 23.65 5.97 1.54
CA VAL A 18 22.61 5.38 0.70
C VAL A 18 21.78 4.52 1.66
N SER A 19 20.80 5.17 2.29
CA SER A 19 19.68 4.47 2.87
C SER A 19 18.99 3.75 1.72
N THR A 20 19.27 2.47 1.56
CA THR A 20 18.32 1.58 0.90
C THR A 20 17.07 1.59 1.78
N LEU A 21 16.21 2.58 1.57
CA LEU A 21 14.82 2.53 1.95
C LEU A 21 14.22 1.43 1.07
N ALA A 22 14.44 0.17 1.46
CA ALA A 22 13.37 -0.80 1.35
C ALA A 22 12.23 -0.17 2.14
N ASP A 23 11.34 0.51 1.42
CA ASP A 23 10.15 1.12 1.95
C ASP A 23 9.32 -0.03 2.53
N GLN A 24 9.61 -0.40 3.78
CA GLN A 24 8.75 -1.28 4.55
C GLN A 24 7.47 -0.48 4.75
N LYS A 25 6.59 -0.58 3.75
CA LYS A 25 5.28 0.03 3.77
C LYS A 25 4.61 -0.50 5.02
N SER A 26 4.42 0.39 6.00
CA SER A 26 3.84 0.02 7.28
C SER A 26 2.50 -0.68 7.04
N ASP A 27 2.18 -1.72 7.81
CA ASP A 27 0.88 -2.42 7.74
C ASP A 27 -0.30 -1.43 7.74
N ASN A 28 -0.19 -0.28 8.43
CA ASN A 28 -1.19 0.78 8.42
C ASN A 28 -1.32 1.52 7.07
N ALA A 29 -0.21 1.74 6.38
CA ALA A 29 -0.20 2.31 5.03
C ALA A 29 -0.84 1.32 4.04
N LEU A 30 -0.51 0.03 4.14
CA LEU A 30 -1.13 -1.04 3.36
C LEU A 30 -2.64 -1.15 3.61
N LEU A 31 -3.08 -1.07 4.88
CA LEU A 31 -4.50 -1.05 5.23
C LEU A 31 -5.25 0.13 4.60
N THR A 32 -4.64 1.30 4.64
CA THR A 32 -5.23 2.52 4.09
C THR A 32 -5.39 2.39 2.58
N GLU A 33 -4.34 1.93 1.90
CA GLU A 33 -4.35 1.72 0.45
C GLU A 33 -5.34 0.64 0.03
N CYS A 34 -5.42 -0.49 0.74
CA CYS A 34 -6.44 -1.52 0.53
C CYS A 34 -7.86 -0.93 0.66
N LYS A 35 -8.10 -0.10 1.67
CA LYS A 35 -9.42 0.52 1.91
C LYS A 35 -9.78 1.49 0.78
N THR A 36 -8.82 2.29 0.32
CA THR A 36 -8.99 3.20 -0.82
C THR A 36 -9.30 2.41 -2.08
N SER A 37 -8.48 1.41 -2.41
CA SER A 37 -8.66 0.58 -3.60
C SER A 37 -10.01 -0.13 -3.63
N ILE A 38 -10.50 -0.63 -2.49
CA ILE A 38 -11.86 -1.20 -2.36
C ILE A 38 -12.95 -0.16 -2.64
N SER A 39 -12.77 1.06 -2.12
CA SER A 39 -13.76 2.14 -2.28
C SER A 39 -13.80 2.68 -3.71
N GLU A 40 -12.68 2.62 -4.42
CA GLU A 40 -12.58 2.96 -5.85
C GLU A 40 -13.11 1.84 -6.75
N SER A 41 -12.93 0.58 -6.35
CA SER A 41 -13.35 -0.58 -7.15
C SER A 41 -14.85 -0.87 -7.07
N ILE A 42 -15.54 -0.44 -6.02
CA ILE A 42 -16.97 -0.69 -5.83
C ILE A 42 -17.73 0.63 -5.80
N GLU A 43 -18.66 0.81 -6.74
CA GLU A 43 -19.57 1.95 -6.71
C GLU A 43 -20.63 1.81 -5.60
N GLY A 44 -21.00 2.92 -4.96
CA GLY A 44 -22.04 2.93 -3.93
C GLY A 44 -21.61 2.36 -2.59
N VAL A 45 -20.29 2.27 -2.32
CA VAL A 45 -19.75 1.90 -1.02
C VAL A 45 -20.19 2.90 0.04
N THR A 46 -20.90 2.41 1.05
CA THR A 46 -21.35 3.18 2.21
C THR A 46 -20.52 2.87 3.45
N ASN A 47 -19.91 1.68 3.50
CA ASN A 47 -19.13 1.26 4.65
C ASN A 47 -18.03 0.28 4.25
N VAL A 48 -16.81 0.49 4.78
CA VAL A 48 -15.70 -0.47 4.66
C VAL A 48 -15.09 -0.66 6.04
N LYS A 49 -15.21 -1.88 6.57
CA LYS A 49 -14.65 -2.27 7.87
C LYS A 49 -13.66 -3.40 7.72
N VAL A 50 -12.46 -3.19 8.25
CA VAL A 50 -11.49 -4.26 8.46
C VAL A 50 -12.10 -5.32 9.38
N SER A 51 -12.02 -6.58 8.97
CA SER A 51 -12.45 -7.74 9.74
C SER A 51 -11.27 -8.57 10.26
N THR A 52 -10.20 -8.69 9.49
CA THR A 52 -9.02 -9.47 9.86
C THR A 52 -7.80 -8.92 9.15
N ILE A 53 -6.65 -8.89 9.83
CA ILE A 53 -5.37 -8.48 9.26
C ILE A 53 -4.36 -9.56 9.61
N ARG A 54 -3.53 -9.95 8.64
CA ARG A 54 -2.44 -10.90 8.81
C ARG A 54 -1.24 -10.39 8.02
N SER A 55 -0.13 -10.14 8.71
CA SER A 55 1.15 -9.82 8.09
C SER A 55 2.15 -10.90 8.49
N ARG A 56 2.65 -11.66 7.50
CA ARG A 56 3.58 -12.79 7.70
C ARG A 56 4.52 -12.90 6.51
N ARG A 57 5.83 -12.99 6.77
CA ARG A 57 6.87 -13.26 5.74
C ARG A 57 6.84 -12.28 4.55
N GLY A 58 6.59 -11.00 4.78
CA GLY A 58 6.50 -9.98 3.71
C GLY A 58 5.18 -9.99 2.94
N ILE A 59 4.21 -10.83 3.36
CA ILE A 59 2.87 -10.88 2.79
C ILE A 59 1.90 -10.26 3.78
N PHE A 60 1.26 -9.18 3.35
CA PHE A 60 0.17 -8.53 4.03
C PHE A 60 -1.16 -9.01 3.43
N THR A 61 -2.07 -9.48 4.28
CA THR A 61 -3.41 -9.89 3.88
C THR A 61 -4.43 -9.29 4.83
N ALA A 62 -5.41 -8.56 4.31
CA ALA A 62 -6.49 -7.97 5.07
C ALA A 62 -7.86 -8.32 4.49
N LYS A 63 -8.79 -8.75 5.35
CA LYS A 63 -10.19 -8.98 4.99
C LYS A 63 -11.03 -7.78 5.39
N PHE A 64 -11.90 -7.34 4.48
CA PHE A 64 -12.78 -6.21 4.65
C PHE A 64 -14.23 -6.66 4.45
N ARG A 65 -15.11 -6.19 5.33
CA ARG A 65 -16.55 -6.19 5.11
C ARG A 65 -16.92 -4.87 4.46
N VAL A 66 -17.52 -4.97 3.29
CA VAL A 66 -17.94 -3.83 2.47
C VAL A 66 -19.44 -3.84 2.42
N THR A 67 -20.06 -2.69 2.68
CA THR A 67 -21.49 -2.49 2.42
C THR A 67 -21.62 -1.53 1.25
N ALA A 68 -22.24 -1.97 0.16
CA ALA A 68 -22.49 -1.16 -1.02
C ALA A 68 -23.94 -1.37 -1.49
N ASN A 69 -24.65 -0.29 -1.79
CA ASN A 69 -26.06 -0.33 -2.25
C ASN A 69 -27.02 -1.14 -1.35
N GLY A 70 -26.73 -1.24 -0.04
CA GLY A 70 -27.52 -2.02 0.91
C GLY A 70 -27.07 -3.48 1.06
N ASP A 71 -26.25 -3.97 0.14
CA ASP A 71 -25.68 -5.31 0.17
C ASP A 71 -24.38 -5.38 0.94
N ARG A 72 -24.13 -6.53 1.56
CA ARG A 72 -22.90 -6.81 2.31
C ARG A 72 -22.04 -7.79 1.54
N SER A 73 -20.78 -7.41 1.34
CA SER A 73 -19.77 -8.21 0.67
C SER A 73 -18.51 -8.32 1.51
N VAL A 74 -17.71 -9.34 1.24
CA VAL A 74 -16.42 -9.56 1.90
C VAL A 74 -15.34 -9.58 0.83
N MET A 75 -14.37 -8.70 1.00
CA MET A 75 -13.20 -8.61 0.12
C MET A 75 -11.94 -8.98 0.90
N THR A 76 -10.96 -9.54 0.20
CA THR A 76 -9.62 -9.77 0.72
C THR A 76 -8.64 -8.96 -0.12
N CYS A 77 -7.88 -8.12 0.54
CA CYS A 77 -6.74 -7.42 -0.01
C CYS A 77 -5.47 -8.18 0.34
N THR A 78 -4.59 -8.40 -0.63
CA THR A 78 -3.28 -9.00 -0.44
C THR A 78 -2.22 -8.08 -1.05
N SER A 79 -1.13 -7.85 -0.34
CA SER A 79 0.03 -7.12 -0.81
C SER A 79 1.28 -7.91 -0.45
N GLU A 80 2.18 -8.06 -1.40
CA GLU A 80 3.48 -8.71 -1.22
C GLU A 80 4.57 -7.69 -1.56
N ASP A 81 5.71 -7.76 -0.89
CA ASP A 81 6.85 -6.86 -1.13
C ASP A 81 7.23 -6.84 -2.63
N GLY A 82 7.08 -5.68 -3.27
CA GLY A 82 7.40 -5.48 -4.68
C GLY A 82 6.29 -5.89 -5.66
N ALA A 83 5.13 -6.36 -5.17
CA ALA A 83 3.95 -6.68 -5.98
C ALA A 83 2.83 -5.62 -5.81
N PRO A 84 2.00 -5.39 -6.84
CA PRO A 84 0.82 -4.54 -6.70
C PRO A 84 -0.19 -5.17 -5.73
N ILE A 85 -1.05 -4.34 -5.14
CA ILE A 85 -2.15 -4.81 -4.32
C ILE A 85 -3.11 -5.66 -5.16
N ALA A 86 -3.34 -6.89 -4.72
CA ALA A 86 -4.36 -7.77 -5.25
C ALA A 86 -5.61 -7.69 -4.38
N LEU A 87 -6.71 -7.21 -4.94
CA LEU A 87 -8.02 -7.40 -4.35
C LEU A 87 -8.57 -8.76 -4.83
N SER A 88 -9.37 -9.39 -3.98
CA SER A 88 -10.13 -10.59 -4.31
C SER A 88 -11.45 -10.55 -3.56
N CYS A 89 -12.48 -11.12 -4.18
CA CYS A 89 -13.81 -11.12 -3.61
C CYS A 89 -14.14 -12.51 -3.03
N VAL A 90 -14.59 -12.52 -1.79
CA VAL A 90 -14.86 -13.77 -1.04
C VAL A 90 -16.35 -14.11 -1.09
N SER A 91 -17.23 -13.10 -1.02
CA SER A 91 -18.69 -13.28 -1.03
C SER A 91 -19.43 -11.96 -1.22
N GLY A 92 -20.62 -12.00 -1.84
CA GLY A 92 -21.57 -10.88 -1.91
C GLY A 92 -21.67 -10.24 -3.30
N SER A 93 -22.81 -9.63 -3.60
CA SER A 93 -23.16 -9.04 -4.92
C SER A 93 -22.30 -7.84 -5.31
N ALA A 94 -21.73 -7.11 -4.34
CA ALA A 94 -20.84 -5.98 -4.63
C ALA A 94 -19.49 -6.40 -5.25
N CYS A 95 -19.22 -7.72 -5.30
CA CYS A 95 -18.06 -8.30 -5.93
C CYS A 95 -18.14 -8.39 -7.45
N GLU A 96 -19.34 -8.59 -8.00
CA GLU A 96 -19.55 -8.66 -9.45
C GLU A 96 -19.31 -7.30 -10.11
N ALA A 97 -19.56 -6.21 -9.37
CA ALA A 97 -19.33 -4.83 -9.82
C ALA A 97 -17.84 -4.45 -9.91
N ALA A 98 -16.97 -5.14 -9.17
CA ALA A 98 -15.60 -4.68 -8.97
C ALA A 98 -14.61 -5.12 -10.07
N GLN A 99 -14.99 -6.03 -10.98
CA GLN A 99 -14.07 -6.70 -11.92
C GLN A 99 -12.78 -7.22 -11.27
N VAL A 100 -12.82 -7.44 -9.96
CA VAL A 100 -11.71 -7.95 -9.19
C VAL A 100 -11.65 -9.43 -9.47
N VAL A 101 -10.54 -9.90 -10.04
CA VAL A 101 -10.31 -11.30 -10.44
C VAL A 101 -10.83 -12.23 -9.35
N ALA A 102 -11.94 -12.91 -9.65
CA ALA A 102 -12.42 -14.03 -8.86
C ALA A 102 -11.41 -15.16 -9.05
N ASN A 103 -10.85 -15.65 -7.94
CA ASN A 103 -10.09 -16.90 -7.94
C ASN A 103 -11.08 -18.05 -7.76
#